data_AF-A0A919ZZF9-F1
#
_entry.id   AF-A0A919ZZF9-F1
#
_cell.length_a   1.000
_cell.length_b   1.000
_cell.length_c   1.000
_cell.angle_alpha   90.00
_cell.angle_beta   90.00
_cell.angle_gamma   90.00
#
_symmetry.space_group_name_H-M   'P 1'
#
loop_
_entity.id
_entity.type
_entity.pdbx_description
1 polymer ?
#
loop_
_entity_poly.entity_id
_entity_poly.type
_entity_poly.pdbx_seq_one_letter_code
_entity_poly.pdbx_strand_id
1 'polypeptide(L)'
;MLAPPNLGREYGSKFNKTYQDLAQEFDVVFYPFFLDGVAGVPELNQLDGIHPTGEGIAEIVMRIKPYVKKLLSKIKTSKSDN
;
A
#
# COMPACT_ATOMS: atom_id res chain seq x y z
N MET A 1 5.88 -2.01 0.82
CA MET A 1 5.92 -0.53 0.88
C MET A 1 7.22 -0.05 0.25
N LEU A 2 7.29 1.22 -0.15
CA LEU A 2 8.50 1.82 -0.71
C LEU A 2 9.07 2.86 0.25
N ALA A 3 10.38 2.80 0.51
CA ALA A 3 11.08 3.85 1.24
C ALA A 3 11.26 5.10 0.36
N PRO A 4 11.38 6.30 0.96
CA PRO A 4 11.82 7.49 0.27
C PRO A 4 13.18 7.30 -0.44
N PRO A 5 13.35 7.78 -1.69
CA PRO A 5 14.55 7.53 -2.49
C PRO A 5 15.81 8.22 -1.92
N ASN A 6 15.64 9.26 -1.11
CA ASN A 6 16.74 10.01 -0.47
C ASN A 6 17.46 9.24 0.65
N LEU A 7 16.95 8.08 1.07
CA LEU A 7 17.59 7.24 2.11
C LEU A 7 18.62 6.24 1.53
N GLY A 8 18.81 6.25 0.20
CA GLY A 8 19.77 5.39 -0.47
C GLY A 8 19.23 4.01 -0.82
N ARG A 9 19.81 3.41 -1.87
CA ARG A 9 19.32 2.15 -2.47
C ARG A 9 19.36 0.97 -1.51
N GLU A 10 20.40 0.86 -0.69
CA GLU A 10 20.53 -0.27 0.24
C GLU A 10 19.44 -0.23 1.31
N TYR A 11 19.22 0.93 1.93
CA TYR A 11 18.15 1.12 2.90
C TYR A 11 16.78 0.83 2.27
N GLY A 12 16.53 1.41 1.09
CA GLY A 12 15.28 1.20 0.37
C GLY A 12 15.02 -0.29 0.06
N SER A 13 16.03 -1.02 -0.41
CA SER A 13 15.89 -2.46 -0.67
C SER A 13 15.53 -3.24 0.60
N LYS A 14 16.19 -2.95 1.73
CA LYS A 14 15.91 -3.62 3.01
C LYS A 14 14.50 -3.30 3.53
N PHE A 15 14.14 -2.02 3.55
CA PHE A 15 12.83 -1.55 3.97
C PHE A 15 11.70 -2.16 3.13
N ASN A 16 11.83 -2.14 1.81
CA ASN A 16 10.81 -2.66 0.91
C ASN A 16 10.59 -4.17 1.14
N LYS A 17 11.70 -4.90 1.33
CA LYS A 17 11.69 -6.35 1.59
C LYS A 17 10.98 -6.70 2.90
N THR A 18 11.18 -5.93 3.97
CA THR A 18 10.53 -6.19 5.27
C THR A 18 9.02 -6.36 5.17
N TYR A 19 8.33 -5.50 4.42
CA TYR A 19 6.87 -5.60 4.26
C TYR A 19 6.44 -6.80 3.43
N GLN A 20 7.23 -7.17 2.42
CA GLN A 20 6.96 -8.35 1.60
C GLN A 20 7.16 -9.64 2.41
N ASP A 21 8.23 -9.72 3.20
CA ASP A 21 8.54 -10.87 4.04
C ASP A 21 7.46 -11.10 5.09
N LEU A 22 7.05 -10.05 5.81
CA LEU A 22 5.97 -10.13 6.80
C LEU A 22 4.66 -10.60 6.15
N ALA A 23 4.34 -10.10 4.95
CA ALA A 23 3.12 -10.50 4.28
C ALA A 23 3.10 -12.00 3.90
N GLN A 24 4.26 -12.56 3.56
CA GLN A 24 4.43 -13.98 3.31
C GLN A 24 4.37 -14.80 4.60
N GLU A 25 5.06 -14.35 5.65
CA GLU A 25 5.11 -15.02 6.96
C GLU A 25 3.71 -15.18 7.58
N PHE A 26 2.87 -14.15 7.49
CA PHE A 26 1.54 -14.16 8.09
C PHE A 26 0.39 -14.54 7.14
N ASP A 27 0.67 -14.93 5.89
CA ASP A 27 -0.33 -15.17 4.81
C ASP A 27 -1.44 -14.10 4.73
N VAL A 28 -1.05 -12.83 4.86
CA VAL A 28 -1.99 -11.71 4.80
C VAL A 28 -2.15 -11.17 3.38
N VAL A 29 -3.27 -10.51 3.11
CA VAL A 29 -3.44 -9.78 1.85
C VAL A 29 -2.42 -8.65 1.78
N PHE A 30 -1.53 -8.71 0.80
CA PHE A 30 -0.46 -7.74 0.62
C PHE A 30 -0.80 -6.67 -0.40
N TYR A 31 -0.77 -5.39 0.01
CA TYR A 31 -0.83 -4.23 -0.88
C TYR A 31 0.58 -3.61 -0.98
N PRO A 32 1.29 -3.76 -2.11
CA PRO A 32 2.73 -3.49 -2.17
C PRO A 32 3.16 -2.05 -1.90
N PHE A 33 2.36 -1.07 -2.32
CA PHE A 33 2.67 0.34 -2.11
C PHE A 33 1.40 1.17 -1.94
N PHE A 34 1.25 1.80 -0.77
CA PHE A 34 0.03 2.53 -0.42
C PHE A 34 -0.22 3.74 -1.32
N LEU A 35 0.86 4.46 -1.66
CA LEU A 35 0.81 5.70 -2.45
C LEU A 35 1.03 5.44 -3.95
N ASP A 36 0.82 4.21 -4.42
CA ASP A 36 0.89 3.91 -5.86
C ASP A 36 -0.09 4.80 -6.64
N GLY A 37 0.38 5.39 -7.74
CA GLY A 37 -0.37 6.38 -8.53
C GLY A 37 -0.54 7.77 -7.88
N VAL A 38 -0.05 8.00 -6.66
CA VAL A 38 -0.17 9.30 -5.97
C VAL A 38 1.18 9.91 -5.63
N ALA A 39 2.14 9.11 -5.18
CA ALA A 39 3.45 9.62 -4.77
C ALA A 39 4.13 10.36 -5.93
N GLY A 40 4.50 11.63 -5.70
CA GLY A 40 5.20 12.47 -6.68
C GLY A 40 4.31 13.00 -7.82
N VAL A 41 2.99 12.85 -7.74
CA VAL A 41 2.03 13.45 -8.68
C VAL A 41 1.56 14.80 -8.11
N PRO A 42 2.02 15.96 -8.63
CA PRO A 42 1.76 17.26 -8.02
C PRO A 42 0.26 17.57 -7.86
N GLU A 43 -0.57 17.14 -8.80
CA GLU A 43 -2.02 17.39 -8.80
C GLU A 43 -2.77 16.60 -7.72
N LEU A 44 -2.16 15.53 -7.21
CA LEU A 44 -2.74 14.65 -6.19
C LEU A 44 -2.09 14.84 -4.81
N ASN A 45 -1.15 15.77 -4.67
CA ASN A 45 -0.50 16.09 -3.40
C ASN A 45 -0.71 17.56 -3.01
N GLN A 46 -0.62 17.84 -1.72
CA GLN A 46 -0.62 19.18 -1.14
C GLN A 46 0.64 19.94 -1.60
N LEU A 47 0.72 21.23 -1.27
CA LEU A 47 1.83 22.10 -1.68
C LEU A 47 3.21 21.59 -1.24
N ASP A 48 3.28 20.72 -0.22
CA ASP A 48 4.51 20.08 0.23
C ASP A 48 4.99 18.91 -0.67
N GLY A 49 4.17 18.45 -1.61
CA GLY A 49 4.48 17.39 -2.54
C GLY A 49 4.54 15.98 -1.96
N ILE A 50 4.18 15.78 -0.68
CA ILE A 50 4.28 14.48 -0.01
C ILE A 50 2.98 14.00 0.65
N HIS A 51 2.05 14.91 0.96
CA HIS A 51 0.77 14.54 1.53
C HIS A 51 -0.33 14.56 0.46
N PRO A 52 -1.14 13.51 0.30
CA PRO A 52 -2.23 13.52 -0.68
C PRO A 52 -3.29 14.61 -0.42
N THR A 53 -3.88 15.13 -1.49
CA THR A 53 -5.13 15.93 -1.43
C THR A 53 -6.35 15.03 -1.27
N GLY A 54 -7.56 15.62 -1.25
CA GLY A 54 -8.80 14.83 -1.28
C GLY A 54 -8.91 13.94 -2.53
N GLU A 55 -8.51 14.45 -3.69
CA GLU A 55 -8.44 13.72 -4.95
C GLU A 55 -7.38 12.62 -4.90
N GLY A 56 -6.21 12.90 -4.31
CA GLY A 56 -5.18 11.89 -4.07
C GLY A 56 -5.66 10.76 -3.17
N ILE A 57 -6.41 11.08 -2.10
CA ILE A 57 -7.06 10.06 -1.26
C ILE A 57 -8.09 9.25 -2.06
N ALA A 58 -8.87 9.88 -2.94
CA ALA A 58 -9.83 9.16 -3.79
C ALA A 58 -9.13 8.13 -4.70
N GLU A 59 -7.98 8.49 -5.28
CA GLU A 59 -7.14 7.58 -6.07
C GLU A 59 -6.63 6.40 -5.22
N ILE A 60 -6.12 6.67 -4.00
CA ILE A 60 -5.68 5.62 -3.07
C ILE A 60 -6.83 4.66 -2.74
N VAL A 61 -8.02 5.20 -2.44
CA VAL A 61 -9.21 4.40 -2.12
C VAL A 61 -9.61 3.51 -3.31
N MET A 62 -9.58 4.05 -4.53
CA MET A 62 -9.87 3.27 -5.73
C MET A 62 -8.90 2.10 -5.89
N ARG A 63 -7.60 2.32 -5.68
CA ARG A 63 -6.54 1.30 -5.83
C ARG A 63 -6.51 0.26 -4.73
N ILE A 64 -6.78 0.63 -3.48
CA ILE A 64 -6.78 -0.32 -2.35
C ILE A 64 -8.06 -1.17 -2.32
N LYS A 65 -9.17 -0.70 -2.91
CA LYS A 65 -10.47 -1.37 -2.89
C LYS A 65 -10.45 -2.86 -3.30
N PRO A 66 -9.77 -3.28 -4.38
CA PRO A 66 -9.61 -4.71 -4.71
C PRO A 66 -8.97 -5.54 -3.58
N TYR A 67 -7.97 -5.00 -2.87
CA TYR A 67 -7.31 -5.69 -1.76
C TYR A 67 -8.23 -5.81 -0.55
N VAL A 68 -9.00 -4.76 -0.25
CA VAL A 68 -10.04 -4.81 0.79
C VAL A 68 -11.11 -5.86 0.45
N LYS A 69 -11.57 -5.92 -0.81
CA LYS A 69 -12.51 -6.96 -1.26
C LYS A 69 -11.93 -8.37 -1.10
N LYS A 70 -10.64 -8.56 -1.45
CA LYS A 70 -9.95 -9.84 -1.27
C LYS A 70 -9.88 -10.24 0.21
N LEU A 71 -9.55 -9.30 1.10
CA LEU A 71 -9.52 -9.52 2.53
C LEU A 71 -10.90 -9.93 3.06
N LEU A 72 -11.96 -9.21 2.69
CA LEU A 72 -13.33 -9.54 3.09
C LEU A 72 -13.76 -10.93 2.58
N SER A 73 -13.30 -11.34 1.41
CA SER A 73 -13.59 -12.67 0.86
C SER A 73 -12.86 -13.79 1.62
N LYS A 74 -11.58 -13.58 1.99
CA LYS A 74 -10.83 -14.50 2.87
C LYS A 74 -11.57 -14.68 4.21
N ILE A 75 -12.01 -13.59 4.84
CA ILE A 75 -12.71 -13.61 6.15
C ILE A 75 -14.08 -14.32 6.06
N LYS A 76 -14.81 -14.16 4.95
CA LYS A 76 -16.10 -14.87 4.77
C LYS A 76 -15.90 -16.37 4.66
N THR A 77 -14.87 -16.79 3.91
CA THR A 77 -14.54 -18.22 3.72
C THR A 77 -14.12 -18.86 5.05
N SER A 78 -13.28 -18.20 5.85
CA SER A 78 -12.87 -18.73 7.16
C SER A 78 -14.01 -18.86 8.18
N LYS A 79 -15.15 -18.17 7.97
CA LYS A 79 -16.33 -18.28 8.84
C LYS A 79 -17.33 -19.35 8.40
N SER A 80 -17.27 -19.81 7.16
CA SER A 80 -18.12 -20.90 6.66
C SER A 80 -17.53 -22.29 6.90
N ASP A 81 -16.23 -22.36 7.22
CA ASP A 81 -15.49 -23.60 7.45
C ASP A 81 -15.38 -23.98 8.95
N ASN A 82 -16.08 -23.25 9.82
CA ASN A 82 -16.18 -23.44 11.28
C ASN A 82 -17.65 -23.55 11.69
#